data_AF-A0A318TLB1-F1
#
_entry.id   AF-A0A318TLB1-F1
#
_cell.length_a   1.000
_cell.length_b   1.000
_cell.length_c   1.000
_cell.angle_alpha   90.00
_cell.angle_beta   90.00
_cell.angle_gamma   90.00
#
_symmetry.space_group_name_H-M   'P 1'
#
loop_
_entity.id
_entity.type
_entity.pdbx_description
1 polymer ?
#
loop_
_entity_poly.entity_id
_entity_poly.type
_entity_poly.pdbx_seq_one_letter_code
_entity_poly.pdbx_strand_id
1 'polypeptide(L)'
;MVEKWRRMSKKKKWTILGIIIFIILAFSSCNAFGDDENEIDTEEQEQLDAEKETEEERLKAEEEEKLKAEEEEKRRAEEEAQRQAEEEEQRKAAEAEAQRKAEEEETQRKAAEAEAQRKATEAETQKKAAEAEAQSKAAAEAEAQRKAQQNQQSTSQSFQNCTEMRKVYPNGVNSSHPAYESKHDRDDDGMACER
;
A
#
# COMPACT_ATOMS: atom_id res chain seq x y z
N MET A 1 -13.51 -66.48 -6.58
CA MET A 1 -14.50 -67.26 -7.38
C MET A 1 -15.24 -68.33 -6.58
N VAL A 2 -14.65 -68.91 -5.53
CA VAL A 2 -15.24 -69.99 -4.72
C VAL A 2 -16.52 -69.59 -3.95
N GLU A 3 -16.65 -68.33 -3.56
CA GLU A 3 -17.75 -67.89 -2.68
C GLU A 3 -19.09 -67.63 -3.38
N LYS A 4 -19.09 -67.36 -4.70
CA LYS A 4 -20.33 -67.19 -5.48
C LYS A 4 -21.05 -68.51 -5.75
N TRP A 5 -20.37 -69.65 -5.59
CA TRP A 5 -20.92 -70.98 -5.91
C TRP A 5 -21.87 -71.52 -4.83
N ARG A 6 -21.75 -71.04 -3.58
CA ARG A 6 -22.54 -71.54 -2.45
C ARG A 6 -24.00 -71.06 -2.47
N ARG A 7 -24.29 -69.89 -3.07
CA ARG A 7 -25.61 -69.22 -3.08
C ARG A 7 -26.55 -69.65 -4.22
N MET A 8 -26.17 -70.59 -5.06
CA MET A 8 -27.04 -71.06 -6.15
C MET A 8 -28.02 -72.14 -5.66
N SER A 9 -29.30 -72.01 -6.05
CA SER A 9 -30.34 -73.00 -5.74
C SER A 9 -29.99 -74.40 -6.28
N LYS A 10 -30.40 -75.47 -5.58
CA LYS A 10 -30.08 -76.86 -5.95
C LYS A 10 -30.39 -77.18 -7.42
N LYS A 11 -31.49 -76.63 -7.96
CA LYS A 11 -31.88 -76.76 -9.37
C LYS A 11 -30.86 -76.14 -10.33
N LYS A 12 -30.36 -74.94 -10.03
CA LYS A 12 -29.33 -74.23 -10.84
C LYS A 12 -27.95 -74.90 -10.77
N LYS A 13 -27.63 -75.58 -9.66
CA LYS A 13 -26.39 -76.36 -9.51
C LYS A 13 -26.42 -77.63 -10.38
N TRP A 14 -27.56 -78.32 -10.41
CA TRP A 14 -27.74 -79.50 -11.25
C TRP A 14 -27.74 -79.19 -12.75
N THR A 15 -28.30 -78.04 -13.17
CA THR A 15 -28.25 -77.62 -14.57
C THR A 15 -26.84 -77.23 -15.03
N ILE A 16 -26.07 -76.51 -14.22
CA ILE A 16 -24.68 -76.12 -14.58
C ILE A 16 -23.77 -77.35 -14.62
N LEU A 17 -23.90 -78.27 -13.66
CA LEU A 17 -23.13 -79.51 -13.65
C LEU A 17 -23.47 -80.39 -14.87
N GLY A 18 -24.75 -80.46 -15.25
CA GLY A 18 -25.19 -81.17 -16.45
C GLY A 18 -24.63 -80.58 -17.75
N ILE A 19 -24.59 -79.24 -17.88
CA ILE A 19 -24.02 -78.55 -19.05
C ILE A 19 -22.51 -78.81 -19.15
N ILE A 20 -21.78 -78.76 -18.02
CA ILE A 20 -20.34 -79.04 -18.03
C ILE A 20 -20.05 -80.49 -18.43
N ILE A 21 -20.82 -81.45 -17.91
CA ILE A 21 -20.67 -82.88 -18.29
C ILE A 21 -21.05 -83.08 -19.76
N PHE A 22 -22.09 -82.41 -20.27
CA PHE A 22 -22.46 -82.46 -21.68
C PHE A 22 -21.37 -81.86 -22.59
N ILE A 23 -20.74 -80.74 -22.19
CA ILE A 23 -19.60 -80.15 -22.90
C ILE A 23 -18.40 -81.11 -22.89
N ILE A 24 -18.10 -81.77 -21.76
CA ILE A 24 -17.00 -82.74 -21.67
C ILE A 24 -17.28 -83.98 -22.54
N LEU A 25 -18.50 -84.52 -22.49
CA LEU A 25 -18.89 -85.67 -23.33
C LEU A 25 -18.95 -85.30 -24.83
N ALA A 26 -19.35 -84.07 -25.16
CA ALA A 26 -19.31 -83.55 -26.53
C ALA A 26 -17.87 -83.31 -27.02
N PHE A 27 -16.97 -82.83 -26.16
CA PHE A 27 -15.54 -82.70 -26.49
C PHE A 27 -14.83 -84.06 -26.61
N SER A 28 -15.18 -85.06 -25.79
CA SER A 28 -14.66 -86.43 -25.96
C SER A 28 -15.17 -87.13 -27.22
N SER A 29 -16.24 -86.63 -27.85
CA SER A 29 -16.76 -87.14 -29.13
C SER A 29 -16.19 -86.42 -30.35
N CYS A 30 -15.26 -85.47 -30.16
CA CYS A 30 -14.51 -84.79 -31.22
C CYS A 30 -13.04 -85.25 -31.34
N ASN A 31 -12.59 -86.23 -30.55
CA ASN A 31 -11.24 -86.81 -30.68
C ASN A 31 -11.17 -87.92 -31.75
N ALA A 32 -11.79 -87.66 -32.90
CA ALA A 32 -11.61 -88.42 -34.12
C ALA A 32 -11.79 -87.46 -35.30
N PHE A 33 -10.98 -86.40 -35.35
CA PHE A 33 -10.82 -85.60 -36.56
C PHE A 33 -9.39 -85.06 -36.63
N GLY A 34 -8.59 -85.78 -37.41
CA GLY A 34 -7.40 -85.25 -38.07
C GLY A 34 -6.20 -84.96 -37.19
N ASP A 35 -5.48 -86.01 -36.80
CA ASP A 35 -4.04 -86.02 -37.10
C ASP A 35 -3.95 -86.08 -38.64
N ASP A 36 -4.07 -84.92 -39.29
CA ASP A 36 -3.88 -84.75 -40.73
C ASP A 36 -2.68 -83.82 -40.89
N GLU A 37 -1.55 -84.47 -41.11
CA GLU A 37 -0.31 -84.01 -41.70
C GLU A 37 -0.13 -82.48 -41.77
N ASN A 38 0.57 -81.98 -40.75
CA ASN A 38 1.43 -80.82 -40.88
C ASN A 38 2.51 -81.11 -41.93
N GLU A 39 2.18 -80.87 -43.20
CA GLU A 39 3.14 -80.66 -44.27
C GLU A 39 2.57 -79.56 -45.18
N ILE A 40 2.54 -78.34 -44.64
CA ILE A 40 2.48 -77.10 -45.43
C ILE A 40 3.93 -76.77 -45.78
N ASP A 41 4.17 -76.52 -47.07
CA ASP A 41 5.47 -76.25 -47.68
C ASP A 41 6.34 -75.28 -46.84
N THR A 42 7.48 -75.77 -46.38
CA THR A 42 8.49 -75.06 -45.57
C THR A 42 8.84 -73.65 -46.09
N GLU A 43 8.69 -73.42 -47.39
CA GLU A 43 8.95 -72.14 -48.06
C GLU A 43 7.88 -71.06 -47.78
N GLU A 44 6.61 -71.42 -47.61
CA GLU A 44 5.52 -70.47 -47.31
C GLU A 44 5.54 -70.06 -45.83
N GLN A 45 5.91 -71.01 -44.94
CA GLN A 45 6.13 -70.75 -43.52
C GLN A 45 7.31 -69.79 -43.28
N GLU A 46 8.43 -69.96 -44.00
CA GLU A 46 9.61 -69.09 -43.91
C GLU A 46 9.33 -67.67 -44.43
N GLN A 47 8.54 -67.52 -45.49
CA GLN A 47 8.09 -66.21 -45.98
C GLN A 47 7.16 -65.50 -44.99
N LEU A 48 6.24 -66.24 -44.36
CA LEU A 48 5.31 -65.70 -43.37
C LEU A 48 6.03 -65.24 -42.09
N ASP A 49 7.06 -65.99 -41.67
CA ASP A 49 7.85 -65.63 -40.49
C ASP A 49 8.78 -64.43 -40.79
N ALA A 50 9.35 -64.35 -42.00
CA ALA A 50 10.08 -63.16 -42.45
C ALA A 50 9.18 -61.91 -42.54
N GLU A 51 7.94 -62.03 -43.04
CA GLU A 51 6.99 -60.92 -43.10
C GLU A 51 6.60 -60.44 -41.69
N LYS A 52 6.36 -61.37 -40.74
CA LYS A 52 6.10 -61.05 -39.34
C LYS A 52 7.26 -60.32 -38.66
N GLU A 53 8.50 -60.76 -38.88
CA GLU A 53 9.67 -60.08 -38.32
C GLU A 53 9.78 -58.65 -38.86
N THR A 54 9.56 -58.43 -40.16
CA THR A 54 9.58 -57.07 -40.73
C THR A 54 8.42 -56.20 -40.24
N GLU A 55 7.24 -56.77 -40.01
CA GLU A 55 6.10 -56.04 -39.45
C GLU A 55 6.33 -55.69 -37.98
N GLU A 56 6.89 -56.59 -37.18
CA GLU A 56 7.27 -56.31 -35.79
C GLU A 56 8.35 -55.23 -35.69
N GLU A 57 9.37 -55.24 -36.56
CA GLU A 57 10.38 -54.18 -36.60
C GLU A 57 9.77 -52.82 -36.99
N ARG A 58 8.84 -52.82 -37.95
CA ARG A 58 8.15 -51.60 -38.38
C ARG A 58 7.22 -51.05 -37.29
N LEU A 59 6.53 -51.93 -36.56
CA LEU A 59 5.69 -51.55 -35.41
C LEU A 59 6.54 -51.01 -34.25
N LYS A 60 7.69 -51.63 -33.95
CA LYS A 60 8.65 -51.11 -32.95
C LYS A 60 9.20 -49.74 -33.36
N ALA A 61 9.52 -49.55 -34.64
CA ALA A 61 9.98 -48.25 -35.15
C ALA A 61 8.89 -47.17 -35.06
N GLU A 62 7.63 -47.50 -35.38
CA GLU A 62 6.51 -46.56 -35.27
C GLU A 62 6.17 -46.22 -33.80
N GLU A 63 6.25 -47.19 -32.89
CA GLU A 63 6.07 -46.96 -31.45
C GLU A 63 7.18 -46.09 -30.87
N GLU A 64 8.45 -46.33 -31.25
CA GLU A 64 9.57 -45.49 -30.84
C GLU A 64 9.46 -44.06 -31.39
N GLU A 65 9.00 -43.88 -32.64
CA GLU A 65 8.74 -42.56 -33.22
C GLU A 65 7.60 -41.84 -32.49
N LYS A 66 6.50 -42.53 -32.19
CA LYS A 66 5.38 -41.98 -31.40
C LYS A 66 5.80 -41.60 -29.99
N LEU A 67 6.59 -42.43 -29.32
CA LEU A 67 7.11 -42.13 -27.98
C LEU A 67 8.05 -40.92 -28.00
N LYS A 68 8.92 -40.80 -29.01
CA LYS A 68 9.79 -39.62 -29.19
C LYS A 68 8.98 -38.36 -29.48
N ALA A 69 7.94 -38.46 -30.30
CA ALA A 69 7.06 -37.34 -30.61
C ALA A 69 6.27 -36.87 -29.37
N GLU A 70 5.73 -37.80 -28.58
CA GLU A 70 5.01 -37.50 -27.33
C GLU A 70 5.95 -36.92 -26.25
N GLU A 71 7.17 -37.46 -26.11
CA GLU A 71 8.17 -36.91 -25.18
C GLU A 71 8.59 -35.48 -25.59
N GLU A 72 8.78 -35.23 -26.88
CA GLU A 72 9.10 -33.89 -27.36
C GLU A 72 7.93 -32.91 -27.17
N GLU A 73 6.70 -33.32 -27.42
CA GLU A 73 5.51 -32.50 -27.16
C GLU A 73 5.39 -32.18 -25.67
N LYS A 74 5.54 -33.19 -24.80
CA LYS A 74 5.51 -33.00 -23.34
C LYS A 74 6.62 -32.08 -22.86
N ARG A 75 7.85 -32.21 -23.39
CA ARG A 75 8.97 -31.33 -23.07
C ARG A 75 8.69 -29.89 -23.49
N ARG A 76 8.13 -29.68 -24.69
CA ARG A 76 7.74 -28.36 -25.18
C ARG A 76 6.64 -27.75 -24.33
N ALA A 77 5.63 -28.53 -23.94
CA ALA A 77 4.54 -28.10 -23.07
C ALA A 77 5.03 -27.74 -21.66
N GLU A 78 5.96 -28.53 -21.09
CA GLU A 78 6.56 -28.24 -19.79
C GLU A 78 7.45 -26.99 -19.83
N GLU A 79 8.27 -26.83 -20.87
CA GLU A 79 9.11 -25.64 -21.06
C GLU A 79 8.27 -24.37 -21.27
N GLU A 80 7.16 -24.45 -22.01
CA GLU A 80 6.22 -23.34 -22.15
C GLU A 80 5.53 -23.01 -20.83
N ALA A 81 5.07 -24.01 -20.07
CA ALA A 81 4.48 -23.80 -18.76
C ALA A 81 5.48 -23.17 -17.77
N GLN A 82 6.74 -23.60 -17.79
CA GLN A 82 7.81 -23.00 -16.97
C GLN A 82 8.08 -21.55 -17.38
N ARG A 83 8.17 -21.25 -18.68
CA ARG A 83 8.34 -19.87 -19.17
C ARG A 83 7.17 -18.97 -18.76
N GLN A 84 5.94 -19.44 -18.89
CA GLN A 84 4.76 -18.67 -18.48
C GLN A 84 4.74 -18.43 -16.97
N ALA A 85 5.12 -19.43 -16.16
CA ALA A 85 5.22 -19.27 -14.71
C ALA A 85 6.31 -18.27 -14.31
N GLU A 86 7.49 -18.34 -14.93
CA GLU A 86 8.59 -17.40 -14.68
C GLU A 86 8.23 -15.98 -15.12
N GLU A 87 7.61 -15.80 -16.29
CA GLU A 87 7.16 -14.48 -16.77
C GLU A 87 6.08 -13.89 -15.85
N GLU A 88 5.14 -14.70 -15.35
CA GLU A 88 4.14 -14.26 -14.38
C GLU A 88 4.77 -13.86 -13.05
N GLU A 89 5.76 -14.61 -12.55
CA GLU A 89 6.50 -14.26 -11.34
C GLU A 89 7.29 -12.96 -11.52
N GLN A 90 8.00 -12.80 -12.64
CA GLN A 90 8.71 -11.56 -12.97
C GLN A 90 7.76 -10.37 -13.08
N ARG A 91 6.57 -10.55 -13.69
CA ARG A 91 5.54 -9.50 -13.77
C ARG A 91 5.03 -9.10 -12.39
N LYS A 92 4.75 -10.08 -11.51
CA LYS A 92 4.31 -9.81 -10.14
C LYS A 92 5.40 -9.13 -9.32
N ALA A 93 6.66 -9.53 -9.48
CA ALA A 93 7.79 -8.90 -8.81
C ALA A 93 7.98 -7.45 -9.28
N ALA A 94 7.92 -7.20 -10.59
CA ALA A 94 8.01 -5.87 -11.16
C ALA A 94 6.85 -4.96 -10.72
N GLU A 95 5.61 -5.48 -10.68
CA GLU A 95 4.45 -4.76 -10.17
C GLU A 95 4.58 -4.42 -8.69
N ALA A 96 4.99 -5.38 -7.85
CA ALA A 96 5.21 -5.15 -6.43
C ALA A 96 6.32 -4.13 -6.17
N GLU A 97 7.40 -4.15 -6.95
CA GLU A 97 8.47 -3.15 -6.87
C GLU A 97 7.98 -1.76 -7.28
N ALA A 98 7.19 -1.67 -8.36
CA ALA A 98 6.59 -0.42 -8.82
C ALA A 98 5.63 0.17 -7.76
N GLN A 99 4.79 -0.67 -7.14
CA GLN A 99 3.89 -0.26 -6.06
C GLN A 99 4.67 0.25 -4.84
N ARG A 100 5.74 -0.46 -4.42
CA ARG A 100 6.59 -0.01 -3.30
C ARG A 100 7.26 1.33 -3.59
N LYS A 101 7.77 1.53 -4.80
CA LYS A 101 8.37 2.81 -5.22
C LYS A 101 7.34 3.93 -5.22
N ALA A 102 6.14 3.68 -5.73
CA ALA A 102 5.06 4.67 -5.74
C ALA A 102 4.61 5.04 -4.31
N GLU A 103 4.48 4.06 -3.41
CA GLU A 103 4.13 4.31 -2.01
C GLU A 103 5.26 5.08 -1.29
N GLU A 104 6.52 4.75 -1.54
CA GLU A 104 7.67 5.48 -0.98
C GLU A 104 7.69 6.95 -1.47
N GLU A 105 7.47 7.19 -2.76
CA GLU A 105 7.40 8.55 -3.30
C GLU A 105 6.20 9.33 -2.73
N GLU A 106 5.04 8.69 -2.58
CA GLU A 106 3.86 9.31 -1.97
C GLU A 106 4.11 9.69 -0.50
N THR A 107 4.74 8.81 0.28
CA THR A 107 5.06 9.08 1.68
C THR A 107 6.09 10.22 1.80
N GLN A 108 7.11 10.24 0.94
CA GLN A 108 8.07 11.35 0.89
C GLN A 108 7.40 12.67 0.51
N ARG A 109 6.49 12.67 -0.47
CA ARG A 109 5.74 13.87 -0.87
C ARG A 109 4.87 14.40 0.27
N LYS A 110 4.16 13.52 0.97
CA LYS A 110 3.34 13.90 2.15
C LYS A 110 4.20 14.45 3.28
N ALA A 111 5.37 13.86 3.53
CA ALA A 111 6.30 14.35 4.54
C ALA A 111 6.83 15.75 4.18
N ALA A 112 7.25 15.96 2.93
CA ALA A 112 7.73 17.25 2.44
C ALA A 112 6.63 18.34 2.50
N GLU A 113 5.39 17.99 2.14
CA GLU A 113 4.25 18.90 2.24
C GLU A 113 3.95 19.27 3.69
N ALA A 114 3.94 18.30 4.60
CA ALA A 114 3.71 18.54 6.03
C ALA A 114 4.83 19.42 6.64
N GLU A 115 6.09 19.22 6.25
CA GLU A 115 7.21 20.07 6.68
C GLU A 115 7.06 21.50 6.14
N ALA A 116 6.70 21.66 4.87
CA ALA A 116 6.47 22.97 4.26
C ALA A 116 5.32 23.72 4.94
N GLN A 117 4.21 23.04 5.24
CA GLN A 117 3.10 23.61 6.01
C GLN A 117 3.52 24.03 7.42
N ARG A 118 4.29 23.20 8.13
CA ARG A 118 4.81 23.56 9.47
C ARG A 118 5.67 24.82 9.40
N LYS A 119 6.62 24.90 8.47
CA LYS A 119 7.47 26.09 8.27
C LYS A 119 6.64 27.33 7.90
N ALA A 120 5.61 27.17 7.07
CA ALA A 120 4.72 28.28 6.73
C ALA A 120 3.93 28.78 7.95
N THR A 121 3.36 27.88 8.76
CA THR A 121 2.65 28.25 9.98
C THR A 121 3.57 28.90 11.01
N GLU A 122 4.81 28.40 11.16
CA GLU A 122 5.80 28.98 12.06
C GLU A 122 6.23 30.38 11.61
N ALA A 123 6.45 30.57 10.30
CA ALA A 123 6.76 31.88 9.76
C ALA A 123 5.60 32.88 9.94
N GLU A 124 4.36 32.42 9.80
CA GLU A 124 3.18 33.25 10.04
C GLU A 124 3.04 33.63 11.51
N THR A 125 3.23 32.70 12.44
CA THR A 125 3.16 32.98 13.88
C THR A 125 4.27 33.93 14.31
N GLN A 126 5.50 33.78 13.79
CA GLN A 126 6.59 34.71 14.04
C GLN A 126 6.28 36.11 13.50
N LYS A 127 5.72 36.23 12.29
CA LYS A 127 5.29 37.53 11.74
C LYS A 127 4.23 38.19 12.61
N LYS A 128 3.21 37.44 13.03
CA LYS A 128 2.15 37.96 13.92
C LYS A 128 2.70 38.38 15.28
N ALA A 129 3.65 37.63 15.85
CA ALA A 129 4.30 37.99 17.10
C ALA A 129 5.14 39.27 16.95
N ALA A 130 5.92 39.40 15.87
CA ALA A 130 6.72 40.59 15.60
C ALA A 130 5.83 41.82 15.35
N GLU A 131 4.71 41.66 14.65
CA GLU A 131 3.75 42.75 14.43
C GLU A 131 3.08 43.18 15.74
N ALA A 132 2.67 42.23 16.60
CA ALA A 132 2.10 42.54 17.91
C ALA A 132 3.10 43.27 18.82
N GLU A 133 4.37 42.87 18.82
CA GLU A 133 5.44 43.56 19.56
C GLU A 133 5.69 44.97 19.02
N ALA A 134 5.72 45.15 17.69
CA ALA A 134 5.85 46.46 17.07
C ALA A 134 4.69 47.39 17.43
N GLN A 135 3.46 46.86 17.41
CA GLN A 135 2.26 47.60 17.82
C GLN A 135 2.31 47.98 19.31
N SER A 136 2.76 47.09 20.20
CA SER A 136 2.87 47.41 21.64
C SER A 136 3.92 48.47 21.90
N LYS A 137 5.07 48.42 21.21
CA LYS A 137 6.12 49.45 21.29
C LYS A 137 5.62 50.79 20.79
N ALA A 138 4.95 50.82 19.64
CA ALA A 138 4.36 52.05 19.08
C ALA A 138 3.29 52.65 20.00
N ALA A 139 2.44 51.82 20.62
CA ALA A 139 1.45 52.27 21.59
C ALA A 139 2.09 52.85 22.85
N ALA A 140 3.14 52.23 23.38
CA ALA A 140 3.88 52.73 24.54
C ALA A 140 4.57 54.07 24.25
N GLU A 141 5.20 54.22 23.08
CA GLU A 141 5.80 55.49 22.64
C GLU A 141 4.74 56.59 22.47
N ALA A 142 3.60 56.28 21.85
CA ALA A 142 2.50 57.24 21.70
C ALA A 142 1.93 57.69 23.06
N GLU A 143 1.82 56.78 24.03
CA GLU A 143 1.41 57.12 25.39
C GLU A 143 2.44 58.01 26.09
N ALA A 144 3.73 57.70 25.97
CA ALA A 144 4.81 58.51 26.52
C ALA A 144 4.81 59.94 25.94
N GLN A 145 4.61 60.07 24.62
CA GLN A 145 4.48 61.37 23.97
C GLN A 145 3.24 62.15 24.44
N ARG A 146 2.09 61.48 24.60
CA ARG A 146 0.87 62.13 25.15
C ARG A 146 1.10 62.64 26.57
N LYS A 147 1.75 61.86 27.43
CA LYS A 147 2.11 62.28 28.80
C LYS A 147 3.09 63.46 28.79
N ALA A 148 4.08 63.46 27.88
CA ALA A 148 5.01 64.57 27.73
C ALA A 148 4.30 65.87 27.26
N GLN A 149 3.36 65.77 26.31
CA GLN A 149 2.55 66.90 25.85
C GLN A 149 1.63 67.45 26.95
N GLN A 150 1.01 66.59 27.76
CA GLN A 150 0.21 67.02 28.90
C GLN A 150 1.05 67.76 29.95
N ASN A 151 2.27 67.29 30.22
CA ASN A 151 3.18 67.96 31.16
C ASN A 151 3.69 69.31 30.61
N GLN A 152 3.88 69.43 29.29
CA GLN A 152 4.20 70.71 28.65
C GLN A 152 3.04 71.71 28.76
N GLN A 153 1.79 71.27 28.56
CA GLN A 153 0.62 72.13 28.73
C GLN A 153 0.46 72.64 30.17
N SER A 154 0.68 71.81 31.20
CA SER A 154 0.65 72.25 32.60
C SER A 154 1.80 73.21 32.94
N THR A 155 2.98 73.06 32.32
CA THR A 155 4.10 74.01 32.46
C THR A 155 3.91 75.34 31.73
N SER A 156 2.94 75.44 30.83
CA SER A 156 2.68 76.65 30.03
C SER A 156 1.48 77.47 30.52
N GLN A 157 0.83 77.07 31.63
CA GLN A 157 -0.30 77.80 32.19
C GLN A 157 0.18 79.12 32.82
N SER A 158 0.23 80.18 32.02
CA SER A 158 0.45 81.55 32.50
C SER A 158 -0.89 82.21 32.83
N PHE A 159 -0.95 82.87 33.97
CA PHE A 159 -2.14 83.58 34.44
C PHE A 159 -1.94 85.09 34.26
N GLN A 160 -2.97 85.80 33.81
CA GLN A 160 -2.88 87.26 33.66
C GLN A 160 -2.80 87.98 35.02
N ASN A 161 -3.41 87.40 36.07
CA ASN A 161 -3.36 87.93 37.43
C ASN A 161 -3.66 86.82 38.48
N CYS A 162 -3.45 87.14 39.75
CA CYS A 162 -3.73 86.23 40.87
C CYS A 162 -5.21 85.84 41.03
N THR A 163 -6.16 86.65 40.56
CA THR A 163 -7.60 86.34 40.64
C THR A 163 -7.96 85.17 39.72
N GLU A 164 -7.44 85.15 38.50
CA GLU A 164 -7.62 84.03 37.55
C GLU A 164 -6.89 82.79 38.04
N MET A 165 -5.68 82.94 38.61
CA MET A 165 -4.91 81.82 39.14
C MET A 165 -5.58 81.14 40.34
N ARG A 166 -6.17 81.90 41.27
CA ARG A 166 -6.86 81.33 42.44
C ARG A 166 -8.12 80.53 42.10
N LYS A 167 -8.68 80.66 40.89
CA LYS A 167 -9.80 79.80 40.44
C LYS A 167 -9.38 78.34 40.29
N VAL A 168 -8.12 78.09 39.93
CA VAL A 168 -7.55 76.75 39.75
C VAL A 168 -6.60 76.34 40.89
N TYR A 169 -5.90 77.30 41.49
CA TYR A 169 -4.99 77.10 42.63
C TYR A 169 -5.40 78.00 43.81
N PRO A 170 -6.46 77.65 44.56
CA PRO A 170 -7.05 78.52 45.58
C PRO A 170 -6.15 78.85 46.78
N ASN A 171 -5.05 78.08 46.96
CA ASN A 171 -4.08 78.26 48.03
C ASN A 171 -2.75 78.89 47.53
N GLY A 172 -2.69 79.36 46.29
CA GLY A 172 -1.44 79.80 45.67
C GLY A 172 -0.57 78.63 45.21
N VAL A 173 0.57 78.93 44.59
CA VAL A 173 1.52 77.93 44.09
C VAL A 173 2.93 78.26 44.58
N ASN A 174 3.69 77.24 44.97
CA ASN A 174 5.08 77.43 45.40
C ASN A 174 6.02 77.64 44.22
N SER A 175 7.25 78.09 44.49
CA SER A 175 8.31 78.37 43.50
C SER A 175 8.72 77.20 42.61
N SER A 176 8.43 75.96 43.00
CA SER A 176 8.69 74.76 42.18
C SER A 176 7.50 74.37 41.30
N HIS A 177 6.35 75.03 41.46
CA HIS A 177 5.16 74.71 40.69
C HIS A 177 5.27 75.28 39.27
N PRO A 178 4.89 74.54 38.21
CA PRO A 178 5.07 75.00 36.83
C PRO A 178 4.29 76.29 36.46
N ALA A 179 3.22 76.59 37.18
CA ALA A 179 2.46 77.83 37.05
C ALA A 179 3.00 79.01 37.89
N TYR A 180 4.12 78.84 38.59
CA TYR A 180 4.75 79.90 39.36
C TYR A 180 5.38 80.93 38.43
N GLU A 181 5.03 82.20 38.64
CA GLU A 181 5.71 83.32 38.01
C GLU A 181 6.09 84.33 39.09
N SER A 182 7.37 84.70 39.16
CA SER A 182 7.89 85.63 40.18
C SER A 182 7.15 86.96 40.25
N LYS A 183 6.51 87.42 39.16
CA LYS A 183 5.68 88.63 39.15
C LYS A 183 4.44 88.56 40.06
N HIS A 184 4.06 87.36 40.51
CA HIS A 184 2.88 87.10 41.33
C HIS A 184 3.22 86.80 42.80
N ASP A 185 4.50 86.70 43.13
CA ASP A 185 5.02 86.64 44.50
C ASP A 185 5.33 88.09 44.92
N ARG A 186 4.61 88.61 45.91
CA ARG A 186 4.65 90.05 46.24
C ARG A 186 5.77 90.37 47.23
N ASP A 187 6.13 89.40 48.05
CA ASP A 187 7.07 89.49 49.16
C ASP A 187 8.30 88.61 48.99
N ASP A 188 8.42 87.93 47.84
CA ASP A 188 9.58 87.13 47.41
C ASP A 188 9.91 85.98 48.38
N ASP A 189 8.86 85.39 48.99
CA ASP A 189 8.98 84.29 49.94
C ASP A 189 8.95 82.90 49.25
N GLY A 190 8.76 82.89 47.93
CA GLY A 190 8.65 81.69 47.11
C GLY A 190 7.21 81.15 46.99
N MET A 191 6.19 81.92 47.36
CA MET A 191 4.78 81.58 47.23
C MET A 191 4.03 82.61 46.36
N ALA A 192 3.63 82.20 45.15
CA ALA A 192 2.86 83.08 44.28
C ALA A 192 1.37 83.11 44.65
N CYS A 193 0.80 84.31 44.72
CA CYS A 193 -0.62 84.61 44.97
C CYS A 193 -1.21 84.01 46.26
N GLU A 194 -0.44 84.02 47.35
CA GLU A 194 -0.97 83.75 48.69
C GLU A 194 -2.12 84.71 49.09
N ARG A 195 -2.79 84.41 50.21
CA ARG A 195 -4.00 85.10 50.66
C ARG A 195 -3.71 86.31 51.53
#